data_AF-A0A4Z1NLQ1-F1
#
_entry.id   AF-A0A4Z1NLQ1-F1
#
_cell.length_a   1.000
_cell.length_b   1.000
_cell.length_c   1.000
_cell.angle_alpha   90.00
_cell.angle_beta   90.00
_cell.angle_gamma   90.00
#
_symmetry.space_group_name_H-M   'P 1'
#
loop_
_entity.id
_entity.type
_entity.pdbx_description
1 polymer ?
#
loop_
_entity_poly.entity_id
_entity_poly.type
_entity_poly.pdbx_seq_one_letter_code
_entity_poly.pdbx_strand_id
1 'polypeptide(L)'
;MSIQEMKRLDDYKKYKISLPLVNLASCHYLNGDYVQAERLLLEGLASRVEEFGKDDRESFITGRFYHGLACVKRGLGSDKEAFEFLLKARDHYQKTLGRGHHRSADVAVALGRHYGRSGQYETAYDYLTRALEAYEGRSTYTPEKARAFYKRAKSLRRLGRHAEAVEDENDSLELYRRLAPNDSRPLSELSDGDFDKLIVFWSSDLLRRLNPRDTATNVNLLCDLSPSLSEELLESVDVPLTVKTCSKTKREFLCCDYNRDGNSWRSPWSNEFEPAIEDGVVPSERVRRMEVKANEGFDVYRDLYYEGGISSVYFWDIDDGFAGCVLLKKAVSPSSKSSGSWDSIHVFEAADRTRMSHYKLTSTVILNLGTSTDALGNMDLSGNMVRQVESDMPVEDDSSHVINIGKLVEDMELKMRNLLQEVYFGKAKDVVGDLRSIQALSEAERDKATHQQMISSMGAR
;
A
#
# COMPACT_ATOMS: atom_id res chain seq x y z
N MET A 1 13.15 7.42 10.96
CA MET A 1 14.41 8.09 11.38
C MET A 1 15.19 8.45 10.13
N SER A 2 15.66 9.70 9.99
CA SER A 2 16.47 10.11 8.82
C SER A 2 17.88 9.51 8.89
N ILE A 3 18.61 9.44 7.77
CA ILE A 3 20.02 9.01 7.75
C ILE A 3 20.87 9.88 8.69
N GLN A 4 20.55 11.18 8.78
CA GLN A 4 21.26 12.12 9.66
C GLN A 4 21.03 11.79 11.14
N GLU A 5 19.79 11.50 11.54
CA GLU A 5 19.49 11.12 12.93
C GLU A 5 20.07 9.75 13.28
N MET A 6 20.05 8.77 12.36
CA MET A 6 20.68 7.47 12.59
C MET A 6 22.19 7.59 12.84
N LYS A 7 22.86 8.52 12.15
CA LYS A 7 24.29 8.80 12.34
C LYS A 7 24.63 9.43 13.69
N ARG A 8 23.65 9.98 14.40
CA ARG A 8 23.83 10.61 15.73
C ARG A 8 23.64 9.65 16.90
N LEU A 9 23.24 8.40 16.64
CA LEU A 9 23.09 7.40 17.70
C LEU A 9 24.46 7.00 18.26
N ASP A 10 24.55 6.89 19.60
CA ASP A 10 25.80 6.53 20.30
C ASP A 10 26.37 5.17 19.87
N ASP A 11 25.50 4.25 19.44
CA ASP A 11 25.85 2.92 18.96
C ASP A 11 25.82 2.80 17.41
N TYR A 12 25.93 3.93 16.70
CA TYR A 12 25.87 3.96 15.25
C TYR A 12 27.01 3.14 14.62
N LYS A 13 26.62 2.26 13.70
CA LYS A 13 27.52 1.54 12.79
C LYS A 13 27.08 1.80 11.36
N LYS A 14 28.02 1.93 10.43
CA LYS A 14 27.75 2.28 9.02
C LYS A 14 26.69 1.38 8.37
N TYR A 15 26.67 0.09 8.69
CA TYR A 15 25.68 -0.83 8.13
C TYR A 15 24.24 -0.54 8.56
N LYS A 16 23.99 0.17 9.67
CA LYS A 16 22.62 0.42 10.19
C LYS A 16 21.76 1.24 9.23
N ILE A 17 22.37 2.03 8.34
CA ILE A 17 21.67 2.82 7.32
C ILE A 17 21.53 2.08 5.97
N SER A 18 21.79 0.77 5.93
CA SER A 18 21.81 0.02 4.65
C SER A 18 20.51 0.09 3.86
N LEU A 19 19.35 -0.13 4.50
CA LEU A 19 18.05 -0.05 3.82
C LEU A 19 17.73 1.37 3.32
N PRO A 20 17.90 2.43 4.14
CA PRO A 20 17.84 3.81 3.67
C PRO A 20 18.75 4.11 2.47
N LEU A 21 19.99 3.60 2.47
CA LEU A 21 20.93 3.80 1.36
C LEU A 21 20.46 3.12 0.08
N VAL A 22 19.95 1.89 0.15
CA VAL A 22 19.35 1.20 -1.01
C VAL A 22 18.19 2.00 -1.58
N ASN A 23 17.31 2.52 -0.70
CA ASN A 23 16.15 3.29 -1.15
C ASN A 23 16.59 4.62 -1.78
N LEU A 24 17.54 5.34 -1.17
CA LEU A 24 18.08 6.58 -1.73
C LEU A 24 18.74 6.35 -3.09
N ALA A 25 19.54 5.28 -3.21
CA ALA A 25 20.14 4.90 -4.49
C ALA A 25 19.08 4.60 -5.55
N SER A 26 17.96 4.02 -5.15
CA SER A 26 16.85 3.76 -6.06
C SER A 26 16.19 5.05 -6.54
N CYS A 27 16.04 6.06 -5.67
CA CYS A 27 15.58 7.39 -6.08
C CYS A 27 16.51 8.01 -7.12
N HIS A 28 17.83 7.94 -6.91
CA HIS A 28 18.81 8.40 -7.91
C HIS A 28 18.69 7.62 -9.24
N TYR A 29 18.53 6.30 -9.19
CA TYR A 29 18.32 5.47 -10.38
C TYR A 29 17.07 5.90 -11.17
N LEU A 30 15.96 6.22 -10.50
CA LEU A 30 14.73 6.67 -11.16
C LEU A 30 14.88 8.05 -11.80
N ASN A 31 15.67 8.92 -11.17
CA ASN A 31 16.01 10.24 -11.72
C ASN A 31 17.05 10.16 -12.86
N GLY A 32 17.47 8.96 -13.27
CA GLY A 32 18.50 8.74 -14.29
C GLY A 32 19.93 8.99 -13.80
N ASP A 33 20.13 9.29 -12.52
CA ASP A 33 21.43 9.53 -11.90
C ASP A 33 22.07 8.20 -11.47
N TYR A 34 22.42 7.39 -12.47
CA TYR A 34 22.99 6.06 -12.26
C TYR A 34 24.34 6.09 -11.53
N VAL A 35 25.12 7.17 -11.67
CA VAL A 35 26.42 7.32 -11.02
C VAL A 35 26.27 7.50 -9.51
N GLN A 36 25.34 8.35 -9.07
CA GLN A 36 25.07 8.48 -7.63
C GLN A 36 24.44 7.23 -7.04
N ALA A 37 23.52 6.60 -7.78
CA ALA A 37 22.92 5.32 -7.37
C ALA A 37 24.00 4.25 -7.14
N GLU A 38 24.93 4.09 -8.09
CA GLU A 38 26.03 3.13 -7.98
C GLU A 38 26.90 3.41 -6.75
N ARG A 39 27.31 4.67 -6.56
CA ARG A 39 28.15 5.09 -5.44
C ARG A 39 27.54 4.70 -4.10
N LEU A 40 26.25 5.03 -3.89
CA LEU A 40 25.53 4.74 -2.64
C LEU A 40 25.39 3.24 -2.39
N LEU A 41 25.13 2.46 -3.44
CA LEU A 41 25.01 1.01 -3.34
C LEU A 41 26.35 0.35 -3.00
N LEU A 42 27.45 0.80 -3.60
CA LEU A 42 28.80 0.30 -3.31
C LEU A 42 29.24 0.68 -1.89
N GLU A 43 28.94 1.90 -1.43
CA GLU A 43 29.25 2.34 -0.05
C GLU A 43 28.50 1.49 0.99
N GLY A 44 27.20 1.27 0.77
CA GLY A 44 26.38 0.44 1.65
C GLY A 44 26.82 -1.03 1.64
N LEU A 45 27.14 -1.58 0.47
CA LEU A 45 27.68 -2.93 0.33
C LEU A 45 29.03 -3.08 1.02
N ALA A 46 29.94 -2.12 0.88
CA ALA A 46 31.23 -2.13 1.56
C ALA A 46 31.05 -2.14 3.09
N SER A 47 30.11 -1.34 3.60
CA SER A 47 29.77 -1.30 5.02
C SER A 47 29.18 -2.63 5.53
N ARG A 48 28.38 -3.33 4.71
CA ARG A 48 27.89 -4.69 5.02
C ARG A 48 29.04 -5.70 5.08
N VAL A 49 29.93 -5.67 4.09
CA VAL A 49 31.06 -6.60 4.00
C VAL A 49 32.05 -6.40 5.15
N GLU A 50 32.28 -5.15 5.57
CA GLU A 50 33.14 -4.81 6.71
C GLU A 50 32.63 -5.43 8.02
N GLU A 51 31.31 -5.39 8.26
CA GLU A 51 30.72 -5.89 9.50
C GLU A 51 30.44 -7.41 9.49
N PHE A 52 29.94 -7.94 8.36
CA PHE A 52 29.38 -9.31 8.31
C PHE A 52 30.16 -10.26 7.38
N GLY A 53 31.20 -9.75 6.72
CA GLY A 53 31.99 -10.51 5.75
C GLY A 53 31.35 -10.60 4.37
N LYS A 54 32.09 -11.20 3.42
CA LYS A 54 31.69 -11.30 2.00
C LYS A 54 30.52 -12.26 1.76
N ASP A 55 30.33 -13.22 2.66
CA ASP A 55 29.26 -14.21 2.64
C ASP A 55 28.19 -13.92 3.70
N ASP A 56 27.93 -12.64 3.94
CA ASP A 56 26.86 -12.16 4.82
C ASP A 56 25.55 -12.92 4.58
N ARG A 57 24.96 -13.48 5.64
CA ARG A 57 23.64 -14.13 5.61
C ARG A 57 22.73 -13.65 6.73
N GLU A 58 23.13 -12.61 7.45
CA GLU A 58 22.38 -12.08 8.59
C GLU A 58 21.02 -11.53 8.15
N SER A 59 20.94 -11.00 6.93
CA SER A 59 19.68 -10.49 6.38
C SER A 59 19.68 -10.49 4.85
N PHE A 60 18.50 -10.23 4.28
CA PHE A 60 18.32 -10.06 2.83
C PHE A 60 18.92 -8.74 2.28
N ILE A 61 19.42 -7.85 3.14
CA ILE A 61 19.79 -6.47 2.76
C ILE A 61 20.92 -6.46 1.73
N THR A 62 21.95 -7.29 1.91
CA THR A 62 23.06 -7.42 0.94
C THR A 62 22.57 -7.88 -0.44
N GLY A 63 21.56 -8.76 -0.48
CA GLY A 63 20.85 -9.10 -1.72
C GLY A 63 20.19 -7.89 -2.39
N ARG A 64 19.67 -6.91 -1.62
CA ARG A 64 19.12 -5.67 -2.21
C ARG A 64 20.21 -4.79 -2.82
N PHE A 65 21.40 -4.72 -2.22
CA PHE A 65 22.52 -4.01 -2.83
C PHE A 65 22.92 -4.64 -4.16
N TYR A 66 23.07 -5.97 -4.20
CA TYR A 66 23.36 -6.68 -5.45
C TYR A 66 22.28 -6.46 -6.52
N HIS A 67 21.00 -6.58 -6.15
CA HIS A 67 19.91 -6.35 -7.11
C HIS A 67 19.87 -4.89 -7.60
N GLY A 68 20.06 -3.92 -6.71
CA GLY A 68 20.17 -2.51 -7.09
C GLY A 68 21.33 -2.24 -8.04
N LEU A 69 22.51 -2.81 -7.75
CA LEU A 69 23.69 -2.69 -8.62
C LEU A 69 23.44 -3.32 -9.99
N ALA A 70 22.74 -4.45 -10.05
CA ALA A 70 22.35 -5.04 -11.32
C ALA A 70 21.47 -4.10 -12.16
N CYS A 71 20.48 -3.46 -11.54
CA CYS A 71 19.63 -2.47 -12.22
C CYS A 71 20.44 -1.27 -12.72
N VAL A 72 21.31 -0.71 -11.86
CA VAL A 72 22.16 0.44 -12.20
C VAL A 72 23.14 0.11 -13.31
N LYS A 73 23.84 -1.03 -13.24
CA LYS A 73 24.77 -1.48 -14.29
C LYS A 73 24.08 -1.66 -15.64
N ARG A 74 22.85 -2.17 -15.65
CA ARG A 74 22.04 -2.25 -16.87
C ARG A 74 21.68 -0.85 -17.40
N GLY A 75 21.31 0.08 -16.51
CA GLY A 75 21.06 1.49 -16.89
C GLY A 75 22.28 2.18 -17.50
N LEU A 76 23.48 1.80 -17.06
CA LEU A 76 24.77 2.25 -17.62
C LEU A 76 25.19 1.51 -18.91
N GLY A 77 24.42 0.52 -19.38
CA GLY A 77 24.74 -0.28 -20.56
C GLY A 77 25.72 -1.44 -20.32
N SER A 78 26.14 -1.69 -19.07
CA SER A 78 27.02 -2.81 -18.69
C SER A 78 26.22 -4.09 -18.41
N ASP A 79 25.66 -4.71 -19.46
CA ASP A 79 24.80 -5.91 -19.33
C ASP A 79 25.53 -7.12 -18.69
N LYS A 80 26.84 -7.26 -18.92
CA LYS A 80 27.65 -8.34 -18.33
C LYS A 80 27.76 -8.20 -16.81
N GLU A 81 28.12 -7.01 -16.32
CA GLU A 81 28.21 -6.73 -14.89
C GLU A 81 26.85 -6.83 -14.21
N ALA A 82 25.79 -6.37 -14.90
CA ALA A 82 24.42 -6.50 -14.41
C ALA A 82 24.06 -7.96 -14.16
N PHE A 83 24.42 -8.86 -15.09
CA PHE A 83 24.17 -10.29 -14.95
C PHE A 83 24.96 -10.92 -13.78
N GLU A 84 26.24 -10.54 -13.61
CA GLU A 84 27.06 -11.00 -12.48
C GLU A 84 26.42 -10.61 -11.13
N PHE A 85 25.90 -9.38 -11.03
CA PHE A 85 25.19 -8.92 -9.83
C PHE A 85 23.83 -9.61 -9.64
N LEU A 86 23.09 -9.93 -10.70
CA LEU A 86 21.85 -10.72 -10.59
C LEU A 86 22.13 -12.12 -10.03
N LEU A 87 23.23 -12.77 -10.45
CA LEU A 87 23.61 -14.08 -9.91
C LEU A 87 23.96 -14.01 -8.42
N LYS A 88 24.66 -12.96 -7.99
CA LYS A 88 24.94 -12.70 -6.55
C LYS A 88 23.65 -12.44 -5.77
N ALA A 89 22.75 -11.61 -6.28
CA ALA A 89 21.46 -11.33 -5.65
C ALA A 89 20.61 -12.60 -5.50
N ARG A 90 20.55 -13.42 -6.56
CA ARG A 90 19.83 -14.70 -6.56
C ARG A 90 20.37 -15.65 -5.49
N ASP A 91 21.68 -15.87 -5.45
CA ASP A 91 22.31 -16.75 -4.47
C ASP A 91 22.06 -16.25 -3.03
N HIS A 92 22.19 -14.94 -2.81
CA HIS A 92 21.92 -14.32 -1.52
C HIS A 92 20.46 -14.48 -1.06
N TYR A 93 19.49 -14.15 -1.92
CA TYR A 93 18.07 -14.28 -1.58
C TYR A 93 17.64 -15.73 -1.41
N GLN A 94 18.20 -16.66 -2.20
CA GLN A 94 17.93 -18.07 -2.00
C GLN A 94 18.37 -18.56 -0.62
N LYS A 95 19.52 -18.06 -0.11
CA LYS A 95 20.06 -18.43 1.21
C LYS A 95 19.36 -17.73 2.38
N THR A 96 18.77 -16.54 2.16
CA THR A 96 18.23 -15.70 3.25
C THR A 96 16.69 -15.64 3.31
N LEU A 97 16.02 -15.66 2.16
CA LEU A 97 14.56 -15.53 2.04
C LEU A 97 13.88 -16.80 1.50
N GLY A 98 14.64 -17.66 0.84
CA GLY A 98 14.11 -18.82 0.12
C GLY A 98 13.53 -18.47 -1.24
N ARG A 99 13.10 -19.51 -1.97
CA ARG A 99 12.68 -19.38 -3.38
C ARG A 99 11.31 -18.74 -3.57
N GLY A 100 10.38 -18.94 -2.63
CA GLY A 100 8.99 -18.46 -2.72
C GLY A 100 8.79 -17.00 -2.28
N HIS A 101 9.86 -16.25 -1.98
CA HIS A 101 9.75 -14.86 -1.57
C HIS A 101 9.72 -13.92 -2.79
N HIS A 102 8.86 -12.89 -2.78
CA HIS A 102 8.70 -11.96 -3.91
C HIS A 102 10.03 -11.34 -4.39
N ARG A 103 10.95 -10.96 -3.49
CA ARG A 103 12.29 -10.46 -3.88
C ARG A 103 13.12 -11.48 -4.68
N SER A 104 13.00 -12.77 -4.35
CA SER A 104 13.61 -13.85 -5.12
C SER A 104 12.95 -13.97 -6.50
N ALA A 105 11.64 -13.75 -6.57
CA ALA A 105 10.86 -13.70 -7.80
C ALA A 105 11.28 -12.52 -8.70
N ASP A 106 11.49 -11.33 -8.15
CA ASP A 106 11.91 -10.14 -8.89
C ASP A 106 13.25 -10.37 -9.60
N VAL A 107 14.20 -10.99 -8.89
CA VAL A 107 15.50 -11.39 -9.46
C VAL A 107 15.32 -12.50 -10.49
N ALA A 108 14.41 -13.45 -10.27
CA ALA A 108 14.11 -14.49 -11.24
C ALA A 108 13.52 -13.90 -12.54
N VAL A 109 12.61 -12.92 -12.48
CA VAL A 109 12.11 -12.21 -13.67
C VAL A 109 13.25 -11.51 -14.41
N ALA A 110 14.15 -10.84 -13.68
CA ALA A 110 15.31 -10.17 -14.27
C ALA A 110 16.26 -11.16 -14.97
N LEU A 111 16.52 -12.33 -14.36
CA LEU A 111 17.28 -13.41 -14.96
C LEU A 111 16.56 -14.00 -16.19
N GLY A 112 15.25 -14.23 -16.10
CA GLY A 112 14.44 -14.72 -17.21
C GLY A 112 14.51 -13.78 -18.42
N ARG A 113 14.43 -12.47 -18.19
CA ARG A 113 14.65 -11.45 -19.23
C ARG A 113 16.04 -11.56 -19.87
N HIS A 114 17.09 -11.75 -19.07
CA HIS A 114 18.45 -11.88 -19.56
C HIS A 114 18.60 -13.14 -20.43
N TYR A 115 18.17 -14.31 -19.94
CA TYR A 115 18.25 -15.56 -20.69
C TYR A 115 17.41 -15.53 -21.97
N GLY A 116 16.23 -14.91 -21.95
CA GLY A 116 15.40 -14.74 -23.15
C GLY A 116 16.08 -13.88 -24.22
N ARG A 117 16.79 -12.81 -23.83
CA ARG A 117 17.59 -12.00 -24.77
C ARG A 117 18.78 -12.78 -25.34
N SER A 118 19.40 -13.64 -24.52
CA SER A 118 20.51 -14.50 -24.91
C SER A 118 20.08 -15.75 -25.69
N GLY A 119 18.79 -15.89 -26.05
CA GLY A 119 18.27 -17.02 -26.80
C GLY A 119 18.08 -18.32 -25.99
N GLN A 120 18.32 -18.28 -24.67
CA GLN A 120 18.17 -19.42 -23.77
C GLN A 120 16.73 -19.47 -23.23
N TYR A 121 15.78 -19.76 -24.13
CA TYR A 121 14.35 -19.63 -23.83
C TYR A 121 13.83 -20.63 -22.79
N GLU A 122 14.38 -21.84 -22.72
CA GLU A 122 14.00 -22.81 -21.67
C GLU A 122 14.40 -22.33 -20.28
N THR A 123 15.64 -21.86 -20.13
CA THR A 123 16.09 -21.28 -18.87
C THR A 123 15.29 -20.05 -18.50
N ALA A 124 14.92 -19.21 -19.48
CA ALA A 124 14.04 -18.07 -19.25
C ALA A 124 12.66 -18.50 -18.74
N TYR A 125 12.06 -19.51 -19.37
CA TYR A 125 10.79 -20.10 -18.96
C TYR A 125 10.83 -20.61 -17.51
N ASP A 126 11.87 -21.35 -17.13
CA ASP A 126 12.01 -21.88 -15.76
C ASP A 126 12.08 -20.77 -14.70
N TYR A 127 12.85 -19.71 -14.96
CA TYR A 127 12.94 -18.58 -14.03
C TYR A 127 11.62 -17.82 -13.92
N LEU A 128 10.90 -17.64 -15.02
CA LEU A 128 9.63 -16.91 -15.05
C LEU A 128 8.50 -17.71 -14.40
N THR A 129 8.45 -19.03 -14.60
CA THR A 129 7.51 -19.91 -13.91
C THR A 129 7.71 -19.87 -12.40
N ARG A 130 8.96 -19.96 -11.94
CA ARG A 130 9.29 -19.82 -10.51
C ARG A 130 8.93 -18.45 -9.93
N ALA A 131 9.02 -17.39 -10.73
CA ALA A 131 8.59 -16.08 -10.29
C ALA A 131 7.06 -16.02 -10.09
N LEU A 132 6.29 -16.55 -11.05
CA LEU A 132 4.84 -16.63 -10.97
C LEU A 132 4.36 -17.44 -9.76
N GLU A 133 4.98 -18.60 -9.50
CA GLU A 133 4.73 -19.41 -8.29
C GLU A 133 4.91 -18.59 -6.99
N ALA A 134 5.95 -17.75 -6.92
CA ALA A 134 6.24 -16.93 -5.75
C ALA A 134 5.29 -15.72 -5.59
N TYR A 135 4.64 -15.29 -6.68
CA TYR A 135 3.61 -14.25 -6.64
C TYR A 135 2.20 -14.82 -6.37
N GLU A 136 2.03 -16.14 -6.39
CA GLU A 136 0.72 -16.78 -6.37
C GLU A 136 -0.11 -16.48 -5.10
N GLY A 137 -1.43 -16.37 -5.24
CA GLY A 137 -2.35 -16.11 -4.13
C GLY A 137 -2.28 -14.71 -3.48
N ARG A 138 -1.55 -13.74 -4.08
CA ARG A 138 -1.40 -12.38 -3.52
C ARG A 138 -1.79 -11.31 -4.54
N SER A 139 -2.85 -10.57 -4.27
CA SER A 139 -3.33 -9.46 -5.12
C SER A 139 -2.32 -8.31 -5.24
N THR A 140 -1.42 -8.15 -4.26
CA THR A 140 -0.40 -7.10 -4.24
C THR A 140 0.62 -7.20 -5.38
N TYR A 141 0.80 -8.39 -5.97
CA TYR A 141 1.78 -8.61 -7.05
C TYR A 141 1.15 -8.71 -8.44
N THR A 142 -0.05 -8.14 -8.61
CA THR A 142 -0.76 -8.15 -9.91
C THR A 142 0.09 -7.55 -11.04
N PRO A 143 0.78 -6.40 -10.86
CA PRO A 143 1.66 -5.85 -11.89
C PRO A 143 2.85 -6.75 -12.22
N GLU A 144 3.47 -7.34 -11.20
CA GLU A 144 4.61 -8.25 -11.36
C GLU A 144 4.20 -9.55 -12.07
N LYS A 145 3.02 -10.08 -11.76
CA LYS A 145 2.42 -11.22 -12.47
C LYS A 145 2.18 -10.88 -13.94
N ALA A 146 1.53 -9.76 -14.24
CA ALA A 146 1.26 -9.32 -15.61
C ALA A 146 2.54 -9.28 -16.45
N ARG A 147 3.62 -8.71 -15.88
CA ARG A 147 4.95 -8.65 -16.52
C ARG A 147 5.59 -10.04 -16.67
N ALA A 148 5.49 -10.89 -15.66
CA ALA A 148 6.10 -12.22 -15.70
C ALA A 148 5.43 -13.11 -16.76
N PHE A 149 4.09 -13.12 -16.83
CA PHE A 149 3.32 -13.77 -17.89
C PHE A 149 3.72 -13.24 -19.27
N TYR A 150 3.76 -11.91 -19.46
CA TYR A 150 4.18 -11.31 -20.73
C TYR A 150 5.56 -11.80 -21.22
N LYS A 151 6.54 -11.89 -20.30
CA LYS A 151 7.89 -12.36 -20.63
C LYS A 151 7.93 -13.87 -20.87
N ARG A 152 7.10 -14.64 -20.17
CA ARG A 152 7.04 -16.10 -20.30
C ARG A 152 6.36 -16.49 -21.61
N ALA A 153 5.27 -15.81 -21.99
CA ALA A 153 4.67 -15.87 -23.32
C ALA A 153 5.69 -15.69 -24.45
N LYS A 154 6.52 -14.63 -24.38
CA LYS A 154 7.58 -14.39 -25.38
C LYS A 154 8.56 -15.56 -25.47
N SER A 155 8.92 -16.16 -24.34
CA SER A 155 9.83 -17.32 -24.30
C SER A 155 9.14 -18.56 -24.89
N LEU A 156 7.89 -18.83 -24.53
CA LEU A 156 7.06 -19.92 -25.04
C LEU A 156 6.86 -19.84 -26.56
N ARG A 157 6.61 -18.64 -27.11
CA ARG A 157 6.54 -18.42 -28.57
C ARG A 157 7.82 -18.86 -29.27
N ARG A 158 8.99 -18.56 -28.69
CA ARG A 158 10.29 -18.91 -29.27
C ARG A 158 10.64 -20.38 -29.11
N LEU A 159 10.04 -21.06 -28.14
CA LEU A 159 10.10 -22.51 -27.96
C LEU A 159 9.10 -23.29 -28.85
N GLY A 160 8.22 -22.60 -29.59
CA GLY A 160 7.15 -23.23 -30.38
C GLY A 160 5.96 -23.72 -29.55
N ARG A 161 5.93 -23.42 -28.25
CA ARG A 161 4.84 -23.77 -27.32
C ARG A 161 3.69 -22.75 -27.44
N HIS A 162 3.05 -22.73 -28.62
CA HIS A 162 2.11 -21.67 -28.99
C HIS A 162 0.82 -21.63 -28.16
N ALA A 163 0.28 -22.79 -27.75
CA ALA A 163 -0.94 -22.84 -26.95
C ALA A 163 -0.74 -22.18 -25.57
N GLU A 164 0.33 -22.58 -24.87
CA GLU A 164 0.70 -22.02 -23.57
C GLU A 164 1.11 -20.54 -23.67
N ALA A 165 1.72 -20.14 -24.80
CA ALA A 165 2.01 -18.74 -25.03
C ALA A 165 0.73 -17.89 -25.10
N VAL A 166 -0.32 -18.38 -25.76
CA VAL A 166 -1.60 -17.67 -25.88
C VAL A 166 -2.29 -17.55 -24.51
N GLU A 167 -2.20 -18.59 -23.68
CA GLU A 167 -2.69 -18.55 -22.30
C GLU A 167 -1.99 -17.45 -21.48
N ASP A 168 -0.65 -17.45 -21.47
CA ASP A 168 0.14 -16.41 -20.81
C ASP A 168 -0.12 -15.00 -21.38
N GLU A 169 -0.36 -14.88 -22.69
CA GLU A 169 -0.70 -13.60 -23.33
C GLU A 169 -2.06 -13.08 -22.84
N ASN A 170 -3.06 -13.96 -22.71
CA ASN A 170 -4.38 -13.62 -22.20
C ASN A 170 -4.32 -13.23 -20.72
N ASP A 171 -3.66 -14.05 -19.88
CA ASP A 171 -3.48 -13.77 -18.45
C ASP A 171 -2.75 -12.44 -18.24
N SER A 172 -1.68 -12.21 -19.02
CA SER A 172 -0.93 -10.95 -18.97
C SER A 172 -1.79 -9.74 -19.33
N LEU A 173 -2.56 -9.82 -20.41
CA LEU A 173 -3.38 -8.72 -20.91
C LEU A 173 -4.59 -8.46 -20.00
N GLU A 174 -5.18 -9.50 -19.42
CA GLU A 174 -6.25 -9.37 -18.43
C GLU A 174 -5.75 -8.59 -17.21
N LEU A 175 -4.61 -8.99 -16.63
CA LEU A 175 -4.03 -8.29 -15.49
C LEU A 175 -3.59 -6.87 -15.86
N TYR A 176 -3.04 -6.66 -17.06
CA TYR A 176 -2.67 -5.34 -17.56
C TYR A 176 -3.89 -4.41 -17.64
N ARG A 177 -5.01 -4.85 -18.22
CA ARG A 177 -6.24 -4.05 -18.36
C ARG A 177 -6.87 -3.70 -17.02
N ARG A 178 -6.75 -4.56 -16.01
CA ARG A 178 -7.18 -4.23 -14.63
C ARG A 178 -6.36 -3.10 -14.03
N LEU A 179 -5.09 -2.97 -14.42
CA LEU A 179 -4.16 -1.96 -13.91
C LEU A 179 -4.14 -0.66 -14.75
N ALA A 180 -4.49 -0.76 -16.04
CA ALA A 180 -4.58 0.37 -16.96
C ALA A 180 -5.89 0.29 -17.77
N PRO A 181 -7.05 0.58 -17.14
CA PRO A 181 -8.37 0.43 -17.79
C PRO A 181 -8.55 1.34 -19.01
N ASN A 182 -7.81 2.46 -19.06
CA ASN A 182 -7.86 3.42 -20.15
C ASN A 182 -6.96 3.04 -21.35
N ASP A 183 -6.12 2.00 -21.23
CA ASP A 183 -5.24 1.55 -22.31
C ASP A 183 -5.86 0.35 -23.05
N SER A 184 -6.39 0.61 -24.24
CA SER A 184 -7.08 -0.38 -25.08
C SER A 184 -6.16 -1.04 -26.13
N ARG A 185 -4.87 -0.73 -26.13
CA ARG A 185 -3.92 -1.29 -27.11
C ARG A 185 -3.87 -2.83 -27.03
N PRO A 186 -3.72 -3.52 -28.17
CA PRO A 186 -3.48 -4.96 -28.17
C PRO A 186 -2.09 -5.27 -27.61
N LEU A 187 -1.89 -6.49 -27.09
CA LEU A 187 -0.61 -6.92 -26.50
C LEU A 187 0.58 -6.78 -27.48
N SER A 188 0.33 -6.85 -28.79
CA SER A 188 1.33 -6.64 -29.84
C SER A 188 1.92 -5.23 -29.89
N GLU A 189 1.18 -4.23 -29.39
CA GLU A 189 1.60 -2.82 -29.31
C GLU A 189 2.18 -2.46 -27.94
N LEU A 190 2.02 -3.33 -26.95
CA LEU A 190 2.61 -3.16 -25.62
C LEU A 190 4.07 -3.61 -25.63
N SER A 191 4.90 -2.87 -24.90
CA SER A 191 6.34 -3.08 -24.75
C SER A 191 6.69 -3.49 -23.32
N ASP A 192 7.92 -3.96 -23.11
CA ASP A 192 8.45 -4.20 -21.76
C ASP A 192 8.32 -2.95 -20.86
N GLY A 193 8.41 -1.75 -21.44
CA GLY A 193 8.31 -0.48 -20.73
C GLY A 193 6.92 -0.18 -20.19
N ASP A 194 5.86 -0.61 -20.89
CA ASP A 194 4.48 -0.44 -20.43
C ASP A 194 4.24 -1.26 -19.16
N PHE A 195 4.68 -2.52 -19.14
CA PHE A 195 4.62 -3.37 -17.93
C PHE A 195 5.54 -2.88 -16.80
N ASP A 196 6.71 -2.32 -17.13
CA ASP A 196 7.62 -1.79 -16.11
C ASP A 196 7.05 -0.52 -15.44
N LYS A 197 6.23 0.28 -16.14
CA LYS A 197 5.51 1.44 -15.56
C LYS A 197 4.43 1.03 -14.57
N LEU A 198 3.71 -0.07 -14.85
CA LEU A 198 2.66 -0.59 -13.96
C LEU A 198 3.19 -1.13 -12.64
N ILE A 199 4.47 -1.49 -12.60
CA ILE A 199 5.09 -1.96 -11.37
C ILE A 199 5.42 -0.72 -10.56
N VAL A 200 4.39 -0.25 -9.84
CA VAL A 200 4.38 0.86 -8.87
C VAL A 200 5.24 0.49 -7.66
N PHE A 201 6.52 0.27 -7.89
CA PHE A 201 7.46 -0.04 -6.82
C PHE A 201 7.83 1.21 -6.00
N TRP A 202 7.36 2.42 -6.34
CA TRP A 202 7.94 3.65 -5.75
C TRP A 202 6.99 4.67 -5.14
N SER A 203 5.68 4.66 -5.41
CA SER A 203 4.77 5.64 -4.78
C SER A 203 3.91 5.00 -3.68
N SER A 204 3.17 3.94 -3.98
CA SER A 204 2.32 3.24 -2.99
C SER A 204 3.12 2.42 -1.95
N ASP A 205 4.21 1.74 -2.34
CA ASP A 205 5.10 1.09 -1.36
C ASP A 205 5.89 2.12 -0.55
N LEU A 206 6.24 3.27 -1.15
CA LEU A 206 6.86 4.36 -0.42
C LEU A 206 5.91 4.94 0.61
N LEU A 207 4.65 5.23 0.26
CA LEU A 207 3.65 5.72 1.21
C LEU A 207 3.34 4.70 2.32
N ARG A 208 3.44 3.38 2.03
CA ARG A 208 3.37 2.32 3.06
C ARG A 208 4.60 2.24 3.98
N ARG A 209 5.69 2.95 3.67
CA ARG A 209 6.95 2.95 4.44
C ARG A 209 7.30 4.30 5.06
N LEU A 210 6.83 5.39 4.45
CA LEU A 210 6.97 6.73 5.01
C LEU A 210 6.10 6.84 6.25
N ASN A 211 6.41 7.85 7.07
CA ASN A 211 5.66 8.07 8.30
C ASN A 211 4.19 8.36 7.94
N PRO A 212 3.22 7.52 8.38
CA PRO A 212 1.82 7.67 8.03
C PRO A 212 1.21 8.99 8.54
N ARG A 213 1.80 9.59 9.59
CA ARG A 213 1.44 10.93 10.05
C ARG A 213 1.60 12.00 8.96
N ASP A 214 2.59 11.83 8.10
CA ASP A 214 2.96 12.80 7.07
C ASP A 214 2.37 12.45 5.70
N THR A 215 1.38 11.53 5.63
CA THR A 215 0.83 11.01 4.37
C THR A 215 0.39 12.11 3.41
N ALA A 216 -0.33 13.13 3.88
CA ALA A 216 -0.75 14.26 3.03
C ALA A 216 0.45 15.01 2.41
N THR A 217 1.48 15.29 3.20
CA THR A 217 2.72 15.92 2.73
C THR A 217 3.44 15.02 1.73
N ASN A 218 3.52 13.72 2.00
CA ASN A 218 4.19 12.75 1.15
C ASN A 218 3.49 12.61 -0.21
N VAL A 219 2.15 12.58 -0.24
CA VAL A 219 1.37 12.56 -1.48
C VAL A 219 1.61 13.82 -2.29
N ASN A 220 1.56 15.00 -1.67
CA ASN A 220 1.83 16.27 -2.37
C ASN A 220 3.24 16.30 -2.98
N LEU A 221 4.26 15.89 -2.21
CA LEU A 221 5.64 15.80 -2.71
C LEU A 221 5.80 14.79 -3.84
N LEU A 222 5.04 13.69 -3.82
CA LEU A 222 5.03 12.72 -4.91
C LEU A 222 4.34 13.26 -6.17
N CYS A 223 3.25 14.01 -6.01
CA CYS A 223 2.61 14.74 -7.09
C CYS A 223 3.56 15.77 -7.71
N ASP A 224 4.30 16.53 -6.90
CA ASP A 224 5.30 17.49 -7.38
C ASP A 224 6.46 16.79 -8.12
N LEU A 225 6.89 15.63 -7.62
CA LEU A 225 7.98 14.84 -8.21
C LEU A 225 7.56 14.18 -9.53
N SER A 226 6.31 13.74 -9.63
CA SER A 226 5.76 13.08 -10.81
C SER A 226 4.32 13.57 -11.07
N PRO A 227 4.16 14.73 -11.74
CA PRO A 227 2.83 15.29 -12.02
C PRO A 227 1.92 14.38 -12.85
N SER A 228 2.52 13.48 -13.65
CA SER A 228 1.77 12.49 -14.43
C SER A 228 1.07 11.44 -13.58
N LEU A 229 1.44 11.28 -12.30
CA LEU A 229 0.83 10.34 -11.37
C LEU A 229 -0.14 11.03 -10.40
N SER A 230 -0.35 12.35 -10.49
CA SER A 230 -1.11 13.09 -9.49
C SER A 230 -2.56 12.65 -9.37
N GLU A 231 -3.24 12.41 -10.51
CA GLU A 231 -4.63 11.95 -10.53
C GLU A 231 -4.76 10.58 -9.86
N GLU A 232 -3.97 9.60 -10.31
CA GLU A 232 -3.95 8.25 -9.74
C GLU A 232 -3.56 8.24 -8.25
N LEU A 233 -2.62 9.09 -7.82
CA LEU A 233 -2.18 9.17 -6.42
C LEU A 233 -3.25 9.75 -5.51
N LEU A 234 -3.95 10.78 -5.96
CA LEU A 234 -5.04 11.39 -5.19
C LEU A 234 -6.25 10.46 -5.10
N GLU A 235 -6.54 9.70 -6.17
CA GLU A 235 -7.61 8.71 -6.16
C GLU A 235 -7.31 7.47 -5.30
N SER A 236 -6.05 7.02 -5.28
CA SER A 236 -5.67 5.74 -4.66
C SER A 236 -5.18 5.84 -3.22
N VAL A 237 -4.90 7.05 -2.72
CA VAL A 237 -4.30 7.25 -1.39
C VAL A 237 -5.19 8.11 -0.51
N ASP A 238 -5.78 7.47 0.48
CA ASP A 238 -6.51 8.16 1.54
C ASP A 238 -5.57 9.02 2.40
N VAL A 239 -5.87 10.31 2.48
CA VAL A 239 -5.22 11.28 3.37
C VAL A 239 -6.13 11.64 4.55
N PRO A 240 -5.58 12.13 5.69
CA PRO A 240 -6.39 12.58 6.81
C PRO A 240 -7.43 13.63 6.39
N LEU A 241 -8.66 13.48 6.90
CA LEU A 241 -9.78 14.32 6.49
C LEU A 241 -9.60 15.76 6.99
N THR A 242 -9.96 16.71 6.13
CA THR A 242 -9.96 18.14 6.47
C THR A 242 -11.39 18.64 6.70
N VAL A 243 -11.54 19.75 7.42
CA VAL A 243 -12.84 20.30 7.82
C VAL A 243 -13.05 21.65 7.15
N LYS A 244 -14.25 21.86 6.60
CA LYS A 244 -14.73 23.16 6.14
C LYS A 244 -16.09 23.47 6.76
N THR A 245 -16.49 24.74 6.74
CA THR A 245 -17.80 25.20 7.21
C THR A 245 -18.65 25.63 6.03
N CYS A 246 -19.87 25.10 5.93
CA CYS A 246 -20.84 25.49 4.92
C CYS A 246 -21.24 26.96 5.11
N SER A 247 -21.09 27.79 4.08
CA SER A 247 -21.42 29.22 4.17
C SER A 247 -22.90 29.47 4.44
N LYS A 248 -23.80 28.61 3.92
CA LYS A 248 -25.26 28.72 4.07
C LYS A 248 -25.79 28.18 5.40
N THR A 249 -25.44 26.94 5.75
CA THR A 249 -26.00 26.28 6.93
C THR A 249 -25.19 26.49 8.20
N LYS A 250 -23.96 27.02 8.07
CA LYS A 250 -22.97 27.18 9.16
C LYS A 250 -22.55 25.86 9.82
N ARG A 251 -22.91 24.73 9.23
CA ARG A 251 -22.49 23.40 9.70
C ARG A 251 -21.14 23.01 9.12
N GLU A 252 -20.32 22.36 9.92
CA GLU A 252 -19.05 21.78 9.49
C GLU A 252 -19.28 20.53 8.62
N PHE A 253 -18.36 20.27 7.70
CA PHE A 253 -18.35 19.07 6.87
C PHE A 253 -16.92 18.62 6.55
N LEU A 254 -16.79 17.33 6.24
CA LEU A 254 -15.51 16.69 5.94
C LEU A 254 -15.18 16.76 4.46
N CYS A 255 -13.92 17.04 4.17
CA CYS A 255 -13.38 17.19 2.83
C CYS A 255 -12.42 16.04 2.52
N CYS A 256 -12.66 15.41 1.38
CA CYS A 256 -11.84 14.38 0.76
C CYS A 256 -11.88 14.59 -0.76
N ASP A 257 -11.23 13.73 -1.55
CA ASP A 257 -11.26 13.88 -3.01
C ASP A 257 -12.62 13.49 -3.62
N TYR A 258 -13.41 12.63 -2.98
CA TYR A 258 -14.74 12.22 -3.46
C TYR A 258 -15.81 13.33 -3.45
N ASN A 259 -15.60 14.42 -2.70
CA ASN A 259 -16.48 15.59 -2.72
C ASN A 259 -15.79 16.84 -3.25
N ARG A 260 -14.68 16.67 -3.96
CA ARG A 260 -13.85 17.75 -4.50
C ARG A 260 -14.06 17.90 -6.00
N ASP A 261 -14.07 19.16 -6.43
CA ASP A 261 -13.97 19.54 -7.84
C ASP A 261 -12.97 20.69 -7.95
N GLY A 262 -11.83 20.43 -8.61
CA GLY A 262 -10.69 21.35 -8.65
C GLY A 262 -10.18 21.73 -7.26
N ASN A 263 -10.45 22.95 -6.82
CA ASN A 263 -10.07 23.48 -5.50
C ASN A 263 -11.27 23.82 -4.62
N SER A 264 -12.42 23.21 -4.92
CA SER A 264 -13.67 23.43 -4.23
C SER A 264 -14.26 22.12 -3.71
N TRP A 265 -14.97 22.18 -2.59
CA TRP A 265 -15.56 20.99 -1.97
C TRP A 265 -17.07 21.16 -1.78
N ARG A 266 -17.84 20.17 -2.20
CA ARG A 266 -19.30 20.14 -2.07
C ARG A 266 -19.70 19.91 -0.62
N SER A 267 -20.53 20.80 -0.08
CA SER A 267 -21.13 20.63 1.23
C SER A 267 -22.31 19.65 1.16
N PRO A 268 -22.41 18.67 2.07
CA PRO A 268 -23.53 17.73 2.10
C PRO A 268 -24.81 18.41 2.59
N TRP A 269 -24.71 19.59 3.20
CA TRP A 269 -25.84 20.32 3.77
C TRP A 269 -26.54 21.20 2.73
N SER A 270 -25.78 22.04 2.03
CA SER A 270 -26.31 22.95 1.01
C SER A 270 -26.32 22.36 -0.40
N ASN A 271 -25.57 21.28 -0.63
CA ASN A 271 -25.24 20.76 -1.97
C ASN A 271 -24.42 21.74 -2.83
N GLU A 272 -23.73 22.70 -2.22
CA GLU A 272 -22.96 23.73 -2.92
C GLU A 272 -21.47 23.60 -2.61
N PHE A 273 -20.65 24.01 -3.58
CA PHE A 273 -19.20 23.96 -3.49
C PHE A 273 -18.61 25.15 -2.75
N GLU A 274 -17.54 24.90 -1.99
CA GLU A 274 -16.82 25.90 -1.19
C GLU A 274 -15.31 25.88 -1.49
N PRO A 275 -14.77 26.86 -2.23
CA PRO A 275 -15.44 28.05 -2.80
C PRO A 275 -16.45 27.73 -3.92
N ALA A 276 -17.36 28.66 -4.20
CA ALA A 276 -18.38 28.50 -5.24
C ALA A 276 -17.76 28.32 -6.64
N ILE A 277 -18.34 27.41 -7.42
CA ILE A 277 -18.00 27.12 -8.82
C ILE A 277 -19.29 27.01 -9.64
N GLU A 278 -19.22 27.32 -10.94
CA GLU A 278 -20.40 27.31 -11.83
C GLU A 278 -20.76 25.90 -12.31
N ASP A 279 -19.77 25.07 -12.63
CA ASP A 279 -19.96 23.76 -13.29
C ASP A 279 -19.57 22.56 -12.38
N GLY A 280 -19.90 22.65 -11.09
CA GLY A 280 -19.59 21.57 -10.14
C GLY A 280 -20.44 20.33 -10.33
N VAL A 281 -19.83 19.14 -10.31
CA VAL A 281 -20.56 17.87 -10.44
C VAL A 281 -21.42 17.61 -9.18
N VAL A 282 -22.71 17.40 -9.38
CA VAL A 282 -23.69 17.11 -8.31
C VAL A 282 -24.48 15.84 -8.63
N PRO A 283 -24.90 15.07 -7.60
CA PRO A 283 -25.68 13.85 -7.82
C PRO A 283 -27.08 14.15 -8.36
N SER A 284 -27.68 13.16 -9.02
CA SER A 284 -29.08 13.18 -9.45
C SER A 284 -30.05 13.39 -8.28
N GLU A 285 -31.26 13.85 -8.57
CA GLU A 285 -32.27 14.12 -7.52
C GLU A 285 -32.58 12.87 -6.67
N ARG A 286 -32.62 11.69 -7.30
CA ARG A 286 -32.81 10.40 -6.59
C ARG A 286 -31.65 10.15 -5.61
N VAL A 287 -30.42 10.20 -6.10
CA VAL A 287 -29.21 9.93 -5.30
C VAL A 287 -29.03 10.97 -4.21
N ARG A 288 -29.30 12.24 -4.49
CA ARG A 288 -29.26 13.33 -3.50
C ARG A 288 -30.25 13.12 -2.35
N ARG A 289 -31.47 12.62 -2.62
CA ARG A 289 -32.43 12.31 -1.54
C ARG A 289 -31.92 11.20 -0.62
N MET A 290 -31.25 10.19 -1.19
CA MET A 290 -30.61 9.14 -0.38
C MET A 290 -29.42 9.69 0.41
N GLU A 291 -28.59 10.53 -0.21
CA GLU A 291 -27.44 11.19 0.43
C GLU A 291 -27.87 12.03 1.66
N VAL A 292 -28.97 12.79 1.56
CA VAL A 292 -29.51 13.56 2.70
C VAL A 292 -29.95 12.65 3.84
N LYS A 293 -30.72 11.60 3.55
CA LYS A 293 -31.13 10.60 4.56
C LYS A 293 -29.92 9.89 5.18
N ALA A 294 -28.92 9.57 4.38
CA ALA A 294 -27.71 8.93 4.86
C ALA A 294 -26.91 9.86 5.78
N ASN A 295 -26.79 11.15 5.45
CA ASN A 295 -26.17 12.13 6.35
C ASN A 295 -26.90 12.20 7.69
N GLU A 296 -28.24 12.22 7.71
CA GLU A 296 -29.02 12.19 8.96
C GLU A 296 -28.75 10.93 9.79
N GLY A 297 -28.77 9.75 9.15
CA GLY A 297 -28.52 8.47 9.82
C GLY A 297 -27.09 8.36 10.37
N PHE A 298 -26.08 8.78 9.60
CA PHE A 298 -24.69 8.72 10.03
C PHE A 298 -24.31 9.83 11.03
N ASP A 299 -25.04 10.94 11.10
CA ASP A 299 -24.93 11.93 12.18
C ASP A 299 -25.33 11.32 13.54
N VAL A 300 -26.42 10.54 13.55
CA VAL A 300 -26.84 9.77 14.73
C VAL A 300 -25.85 8.66 15.06
N TYR A 301 -25.39 7.90 14.06
CA TYR A 301 -24.35 6.88 14.25
C TYR A 301 -23.08 7.46 14.89
N ARG A 302 -22.60 8.60 14.37
CA ARG A 302 -21.46 9.32 14.94
C ARG A 302 -21.70 9.65 16.41
N ASP A 303 -22.84 10.23 16.75
CA ASP A 303 -23.11 10.62 18.14
C ASP A 303 -23.15 9.41 19.08
N LEU A 304 -23.70 8.28 18.65
CA LEU A 304 -23.75 7.04 19.43
C LEU A 304 -22.38 6.37 19.64
N TYR A 305 -21.52 6.37 18.62
CA TYR A 305 -20.26 5.62 18.64
C TYR A 305 -19.01 6.47 18.94
N TYR A 306 -19.07 7.77 18.66
CA TYR A 306 -17.95 8.71 18.80
C TYR A 306 -18.20 9.78 19.86
N GLU A 307 -19.44 9.95 20.34
CA GLU A 307 -19.82 10.98 21.32
C GLU A 307 -19.29 12.37 20.92
N GLY A 308 -19.56 12.77 19.68
CA GLY A 308 -19.10 14.00 19.03
C GLY A 308 -18.17 13.75 17.84
N GLY A 309 -17.46 14.79 17.39
CA GLY A 309 -16.72 14.76 16.12
C GLY A 309 -17.59 15.26 14.96
N ILE A 310 -17.18 14.98 13.74
CA ILE A 310 -17.87 15.41 12.52
C ILE A 310 -18.12 14.18 11.64
N SER A 311 -19.25 14.15 10.94
CA SER A 311 -19.59 13.15 9.93
C SER A 311 -20.03 13.83 8.64
N SER A 312 -19.78 13.20 7.50
CA SER A 312 -20.29 13.67 6.21
C SER A 312 -20.43 12.49 5.25
N VAL A 313 -21.49 12.50 4.46
CA VAL A 313 -21.78 11.44 3.49
C VAL A 313 -21.97 12.06 2.12
N TYR A 314 -21.33 11.47 1.10
CA TYR A 314 -21.40 11.95 -0.29
C TYR A 314 -21.69 10.80 -1.23
N PHE A 315 -22.74 10.90 -2.04
CA PHE A 315 -23.08 9.92 -3.07
C PHE A 315 -22.91 10.54 -4.47
N TRP A 316 -22.70 9.68 -5.47
CA TRP A 316 -22.63 10.03 -6.88
C TRP A 316 -23.22 8.90 -7.75
N ASP A 317 -23.70 9.27 -8.93
CA ASP A 317 -24.27 8.34 -9.90
C ASP A 317 -23.17 7.54 -10.62
N ILE A 318 -23.43 6.26 -10.91
CA ILE A 318 -22.61 5.39 -11.78
C ILE A 318 -23.53 4.65 -12.74
N ASP A 319 -22.99 4.08 -13.83
CA ASP A 319 -23.80 3.48 -14.90
C ASP A 319 -24.79 2.40 -14.41
N ASP A 320 -24.34 1.52 -13.51
CA ASP A 320 -25.11 0.37 -13.02
C ASP A 320 -25.65 0.57 -11.58
N GLY A 321 -25.82 1.81 -11.12
CA GLY A 321 -26.36 2.11 -9.79
C GLY A 321 -25.88 3.43 -9.21
N PHE A 322 -25.29 3.40 -8.02
CA PHE A 322 -24.68 4.57 -7.39
C PHE A 322 -23.50 4.16 -6.50
N ALA A 323 -22.64 5.11 -6.20
CA ALA A 323 -21.55 4.93 -5.26
C ALA A 323 -21.53 6.09 -4.27
N GLY A 324 -20.73 5.95 -3.22
CA GLY A 324 -20.65 6.97 -2.20
C GLY A 324 -19.51 6.76 -1.22
N CYS A 325 -19.27 7.78 -0.40
CA CYS A 325 -18.40 7.68 0.74
C CYS A 325 -19.08 8.16 2.04
N VAL A 326 -18.79 7.47 3.14
CA VAL A 326 -19.16 7.85 4.50
C VAL A 326 -17.88 8.21 5.24
N LEU A 327 -17.83 9.43 5.76
CA LEU A 327 -16.67 10.00 6.41
C LEU A 327 -16.98 10.28 7.88
N LEU A 328 -16.08 9.87 8.77
CA LEU A 328 -16.17 10.11 10.21
C LEU A 328 -14.84 10.66 10.70
N LYS A 329 -14.85 11.78 11.42
CA LYS A 329 -13.65 12.35 12.02
C LYS A 329 -13.89 12.67 13.48
N LYS A 330 -13.04 12.14 14.35
CA LYS A 330 -12.96 12.51 15.76
C LYS A 330 -11.54 12.92 16.09
N ALA A 331 -11.37 14.19 16.44
CA ALA A 331 -10.15 14.68 17.07
C ALA A 331 -10.41 14.86 18.56
N VAL A 332 -9.45 14.45 19.39
CA VAL A 332 -9.41 14.84 20.79
C VAL A 332 -8.74 16.21 20.85
N SER A 333 -9.34 17.16 21.58
CA SER A 333 -8.73 18.48 21.79
C SER A 333 -7.30 18.28 22.29
N PRO A 334 -6.28 18.75 21.55
CA PRO A 334 -4.89 18.51 21.91
C PRO A 334 -4.62 19.18 23.26
N SER A 335 -4.36 18.36 24.28
CA SER A 335 -3.70 18.85 25.49
C SER A 335 -2.20 18.94 25.20
N SER A 336 -1.45 19.72 25.98
CA SER A 336 0.01 19.79 25.81
C SER A 336 0.73 18.45 25.96
N LYS A 337 0.04 17.39 26.43
CA LYS A 337 0.60 16.06 26.74
C LYS A 337 -0.01 14.92 25.93
N SER A 338 -1.13 15.11 25.25
CA SER A 338 -1.81 14.06 24.49
C SER A 338 -2.59 14.64 23.32
N SER A 339 -2.45 13.98 22.17
CA SER A 339 -3.13 14.25 20.92
C SER A 339 -3.66 12.93 20.35
N GLY A 340 -4.86 12.97 19.77
CA GLY A 340 -5.46 11.81 19.13
C GLY A 340 -6.38 12.23 18.00
N SER A 341 -6.23 11.63 16.83
CA SER A 341 -7.17 11.78 15.73
C SER A 341 -7.56 10.41 15.18
N TRP A 342 -8.84 10.29 14.89
CA TRP A 342 -9.44 9.16 14.20
C TRP A 342 -10.16 9.67 12.97
N ASP A 343 -9.84 9.09 11.82
CA ASP A 343 -10.47 9.36 10.54
C ASP A 343 -10.93 8.02 9.93
N SER A 344 -12.23 7.85 9.71
CA SER A 344 -12.78 6.73 8.94
C SER A 344 -13.27 7.21 7.59
N ILE A 345 -12.92 6.45 6.54
CA ILE A 345 -13.29 6.69 5.15
C ILE A 345 -13.86 5.39 4.61
N HIS A 346 -15.16 5.37 4.32
CA HIS A 346 -15.87 4.20 3.84
C HIS A 346 -16.40 4.46 2.45
N VAL A 347 -15.73 3.95 1.43
CA VAL A 347 -16.13 4.09 0.02
C VAL A 347 -16.89 2.85 -0.40
N PHE A 348 -18.10 3.01 -0.92
CA PHE A 348 -18.92 1.91 -1.37
C PHE A 348 -19.41 2.10 -2.81
N GLU A 349 -19.60 0.99 -3.49
CA GLU A 349 -20.30 0.88 -4.77
C GLU A 349 -21.55 0.02 -4.56
N ALA A 350 -22.69 0.45 -5.09
CA ALA A 350 -23.95 -0.29 -5.08
C ALA A 350 -24.40 -0.50 -6.53
N ALA A 351 -24.34 -1.75 -6.98
CA ALA A 351 -24.81 -2.15 -8.30
C ALA A 351 -26.22 -2.74 -8.20
N ASP A 352 -27.19 -2.00 -8.74
CA ASP A 352 -28.61 -2.31 -8.64
C ASP A 352 -28.96 -3.51 -9.54
N ARG A 353 -29.63 -4.51 -8.97
CA ARG A 353 -30.30 -5.60 -9.69
C ARG A 353 -31.78 -5.61 -9.29
N THR A 354 -32.62 -6.38 -9.99
CA THR A 354 -34.09 -6.29 -9.91
C THR A 354 -34.68 -6.20 -8.49
N ARG A 355 -34.17 -6.97 -7.52
CA ARG A 355 -34.65 -6.98 -6.11
C ARG A 355 -33.53 -7.07 -5.08
N MET A 356 -32.28 -6.92 -5.53
CA MET A 356 -31.09 -7.01 -4.71
C MET A 356 -30.07 -6.02 -5.26
N SER A 357 -29.19 -5.53 -4.41
CA SER A 357 -28.04 -4.75 -4.84
C SER A 357 -26.77 -5.47 -4.40
N HIS A 358 -25.78 -5.48 -5.28
CA HIS A 358 -24.44 -5.92 -4.95
C HIS A 358 -23.68 -4.74 -4.36
N TYR A 359 -23.19 -4.87 -3.13
CA TYR A 359 -22.44 -3.83 -2.45
C TYR A 359 -20.99 -4.23 -2.34
N LYS A 360 -20.10 -3.30 -2.69
CA LYS A 360 -18.66 -3.41 -2.47
C LYS A 360 -18.22 -2.26 -1.58
N LEU A 361 -17.78 -2.55 -0.37
CA LEU A 361 -17.34 -1.57 0.62
C LEU A 361 -15.84 -1.69 0.84
N THR A 362 -15.12 -0.60 0.56
CA THR A 362 -13.70 -0.41 0.91
C THR A 362 -13.63 0.59 2.05
N SER A 363 -13.07 0.19 3.18
CA SER A 363 -12.99 1.01 4.39
C SER A 363 -11.55 1.22 4.81
N THR A 364 -11.22 2.47 5.07
CA THR A 364 -9.93 2.92 5.56
C THR A 364 -10.11 3.61 6.90
N VAL A 365 -9.30 3.22 7.88
CA VAL A 365 -9.16 3.95 9.15
C VAL A 365 -7.76 4.49 9.24
N ILE A 366 -7.64 5.79 9.51
CA ILE A 366 -6.38 6.48 9.82
C ILE A 366 -6.43 6.87 11.29
N LEU A 367 -5.45 6.39 12.05
CA LEU A 367 -5.31 6.63 13.47
C LEU A 367 -3.98 7.34 13.74
N ASN A 368 -4.02 8.47 14.43
CA ASN A 368 -2.83 9.11 14.97
C ASN A 368 -2.99 9.29 16.47
N LEU A 369 -2.02 8.82 17.25
CA LEU A 369 -1.98 8.95 18.70
C LEU A 369 -0.60 9.44 19.12
N GLY A 370 -0.54 10.64 19.68
CA GLY A 370 0.68 11.22 20.22
C GLY A 370 0.55 11.43 21.72
N THR A 371 1.52 10.94 22.50
CA THR A 371 1.59 11.14 23.95
C THR A 371 2.98 11.65 24.33
N SER A 372 3.03 12.67 25.18
CA SER A 372 4.25 13.23 25.73
C SER A 372 4.18 13.28 27.25
N THR A 373 5.11 12.58 27.91
CA THR A 373 5.26 12.63 29.38
C THR A 373 6.73 12.63 29.75
N ASP A 374 7.06 13.15 30.93
CA ASP A 374 8.46 13.24 31.39
C ASP A 374 9.15 11.87 31.49
N ALA A 375 8.39 10.80 31.80
CA ALA A 375 8.90 9.44 31.90
C ALA A 375 9.01 8.71 30.55
N LEU A 376 8.08 8.95 29.63
CA LEU A 376 8.03 8.28 28.32
C LEU A 376 8.80 9.03 27.23
N GLY A 377 9.05 10.32 27.43
CA GLY A 377 9.39 11.24 26.34
C GLY A 377 8.21 11.40 25.37
N ASN A 378 8.53 11.64 24.10
CA ASN A 378 7.56 11.76 23.03
C ASN A 378 7.33 10.40 22.36
N MET A 379 6.09 9.93 22.39
CA MET A 379 5.64 8.73 21.69
C MET A 379 4.60 9.13 20.64
N ASP A 380 4.79 8.65 19.41
CA ASP A 380 3.86 8.82 18.30
C ASP A 380 3.54 7.42 17.74
N LEU A 381 2.25 7.09 17.73
CA LEU A 381 1.70 5.88 17.17
C LEU A 381 0.68 6.27 16.11
N SER A 382 1.12 6.25 14.87
CA SER A 382 0.33 6.65 13.71
C SER A 382 0.26 5.52 12.70
N GLY A 383 -0.86 5.40 11.99
CA GLY A 383 -0.98 4.46 10.88
C GLY A 383 -2.36 4.37 10.27
N ASN A 384 -2.44 3.61 9.17
CA ASN A 384 -3.67 3.36 8.44
C ASN A 384 -3.97 1.86 8.35
N MET A 385 -5.24 1.52 8.17
CA MET A 385 -5.71 0.17 7.91
C MET A 385 -6.79 0.20 6.85
N VAL A 386 -6.66 -0.62 5.81
CA VAL A 386 -7.65 -0.75 4.74
C VAL A 386 -8.23 -2.16 4.73
N ARG A 387 -9.55 -2.27 4.58
CA ARG A 387 -10.29 -3.53 4.44
C ARG A 387 -11.36 -3.41 3.38
N GLN A 388 -11.69 -4.53 2.76
CA GLN A 388 -12.73 -4.62 1.73
C GLN A 388 -13.68 -5.77 2.05
N VAL A 389 -14.96 -5.56 1.76
CA VAL A 389 -16.00 -6.59 1.82
C VAL A 389 -16.97 -6.40 0.67
N GLU A 390 -17.51 -7.50 0.18
CA GLU A 390 -18.58 -7.52 -0.82
C GLU A 390 -19.77 -8.31 -0.27
N SER A 391 -20.99 -7.87 -0.59
CA SER A 391 -22.22 -8.49 -0.11
C SER A 391 -23.40 -8.21 -1.04
N ASP A 392 -24.18 -9.24 -1.37
CA ASP A 392 -25.47 -9.09 -2.05
C ASP A 392 -26.58 -8.96 -1.00
N MET A 393 -27.33 -7.86 -1.02
CA MET A 393 -28.40 -7.61 -0.04
C MET A 393 -29.72 -7.24 -0.73
N PRO A 394 -30.87 -7.67 -0.19
CA PRO A 394 -32.19 -7.33 -0.74
C PRO A 394 -32.46 -5.83 -0.64
N VAL A 395 -33.17 -5.31 -1.65
CA VAL A 395 -33.55 -3.91 -1.75
C VAL A 395 -35.03 -3.84 -2.13
N GLU A 396 -35.84 -3.22 -1.27
CA GLU A 396 -37.26 -2.97 -1.53
C GLU A 396 -37.48 -1.55 -2.09
N ASP A 397 -36.72 -0.58 -1.57
CA ASP A 397 -36.81 0.83 -1.92
C ASP A 397 -35.46 1.56 -1.71
N ASP A 398 -35.40 2.85 -2.07
CA ASP A 398 -34.22 3.70 -1.87
C ASP A 398 -33.78 3.80 -0.39
N SER A 399 -34.71 3.63 0.56
CA SER A 399 -34.39 3.65 2.01
C SER A 399 -33.65 2.39 2.44
N SER A 400 -33.92 1.25 1.79
CA SER A 400 -33.26 -0.03 2.02
C SER A 400 -31.76 0.06 1.76
N HIS A 401 -31.35 0.84 0.75
CA HIS A 401 -29.94 1.09 0.47
C HIS A 401 -29.21 1.76 1.64
N VAL A 402 -29.78 2.84 2.18
CA VAL A 402 -29.18 3.57 3.31
C VAL A 402 -29.00 2.67 4.53
N ILE A 403 -29.99 1.81 4.80
CA ILE A 403 -29.93 0.82 5.90
C ILE A 403 -28.85 -0.23 5.65
N ASN A 404 -28.78 -0.77 4.43
CA ASN A 404 -27.79 -1.79 4.08
C ASN A 404 -26.36 -1.24 4.16
N ILE A 405 -26.13 -0.02 3.65
CA ILE A 405 -24.84 0.68 3.77
C ILE A 405 -24.49 0.92 5.24
N GLY A 406 -25.45 1.38 6.05
CA GLY A 406 -25.27 1.56 7.50
C GLY A 406 -24.78 0.29 8.20
N LYS A 407 -25.41 -0.85 7.92
CA LYS A 407 -25.01 -2.16 8.47
C LYS A 407 -23.59 -2.56 8.05
N LEU A 408 -23.27 -2.41 6.77
CA LEU A 408 -21.94 -2.75 6.24
C LEU A 408 -20.84 -1.90 6.89
N VAL A 409 -21.09 -0.59 7.04
CA VAL A 409 -20.16 0.34 7.69
C VAL A 409 -19.99 0.01 9.17
N GLU A 410 -21.09 -0.20 9.90
CA GLU A 410 -21.07 -0.55 11.33
C GLU A 410 -20.28 -1.84 11.59
N ASP A 411 -20.59 -2.92 10.86
CA ASP A 411 -19.90 -4.19 10.98
C ASP A 411 -18.40 -4.07 10.66
N MET A 412 -18.05 -3.28 9.64
CA MET A 412 -16.67 -3.08 9.23
C MET A 412 -15.89 -2.25 10.24
N GLU A 413 -16.46 -1.13 10.74
CA GLU A 413 -15.83 -0.32 11.79
C GLU A 413 -15.56 -1.13 13.06
N LEU A 414 -16.52 -1.94 13.51
CA LEU A 414 -16.36 -2.79 14.69
C LEU A 414 -15.20 -3.79 14.52
N LYS A 415 -15.13 -4.45 13.36
CA LYS A 415 -14.02 -5.38 13.03
C LYS A 415 -12.68 -4.65 12.98
N MET A 416 -12.60 -3.51 12.30
CA MET A 416 -11.37 -2.73 12.18
C MET A 416 -10.90 -2.17 13.52
N ARG A 417 -11.81 -1.69 14.38
CA ARG A 417 -11.49 -1.20 15.72
C ARG A 417 -10.84 -2.29 16.58
N ASN A 418 -11.41 -3.51 16.57
CA ASN A 418 -10.84 -4.65 17.29
C ASN A 418 -9.45 -5.02 16.76
N LEU A 419 -9.27 -5.06 15.43
CA LEU A 419 -7.98 -5.33 14.81
C LEU A 419 -6.92 -4.27 15.13
N LEU A 420 -7.30 -2.98 15.12
CA LEU A 420 -6.41 -1.89 15.52
C LEU A 420 -5.97 -2.08 16.98
N GLN A 421 -6.88 -2.47 17.87
CA GLN A 421 -6.52 -2.72 19.26
C GLN A 421 -5.46 -3.83 19.42
N GLU A 422 -5.65 -4.97 18.74
CA GLU A 422 -4.72 -6.10 18.83
C GLU A 422 -3.39 -5.83 18.13
N VAL A 423 -3.43 -5.28 16.91
CA VAL A 423 -2.25 -5.15 16.06
C VAL A 423 -1.43 -3.92 16.44
N TYR A 424 -2.06 -2.74 16.59
CA TYR A 424 -1.29 -1.52 16.83
C TYR A 424 -0.72 -1.47 18.24
N PHE A 425 -1.49 -1.80 19.27
CA PHE A 425 -0.97 -1.71 20.65
C PHE A 425 -0.27 -2.99 21.08
N GLY A 426 -0.78 -4.17 20.70
CA GLY A 426 -0.19 -5.46 21.07
C GLY A 426 1.17 -5.66 20.40
N LYS A 427 1.21 -5.69 19.05
CA LYS A 427 2.45 -6.01 18.34
C LYS A 427 3.53 -4.94 18.51
N ALA A 428 3.18 -3.65 18.52
CA ALA A 428 4.17 -2.60 18.72
C ALA A 428 4.81 -2.71 20.12
N LYS A 429 4.01 -2.99 21.14
CA LYS A 429 4.50 -3.25 22.50
C LYS A 429 5.42 -4.47 22.53
N ASP A 430 5.04 -5.57 21.88
CA ASP A 430 5.86 -6.78 21.82
C ASP A 430 7.21 -6.52 21.14
N VAL A 431 7.21 -5.83 20.00
CA VAL A 431 8.45 -5.46 19.29
C VAL A 431 9.35 -4.58 20.14
N VAL A 432 8.81 -3.57 20.82
CA VAL A 432 9.60 -2.71 21.73
C VAL A 432 10.15 -3.54 22.90
N GLY A 433 9.35 -4.46 23.46
CA GLY A 433 9.77 -5.38 24.51
C GLY A 433 10.90 -6.33 24.09
N ASP A 434 10.84 -6.84 22.86
CA ASP A 434 11.87 -7.71 22.28
C ASP A 434 13.17 -6.96 21.96
N LEU A 435 13.09 -5.68 21.58
CA LEU A 435 14.26 -4.85 21.31
C LEU A 435 15.05 -4.50 22.58
N ARG A 436 14.36 -4.36 23.71
CA ARG A 436 14.99 -4.06 25.01
C ARG A 436 14.20 -4.67 26.16
N SER A 437 14.58 -5.89 26.54
CA SER A 437 14.04 -6.56 27.71
C SER A 437 14.55 -5.92 29.01
N ILE A 438 13.65 -5.73 29.97
CA ILE A 438 13.99 -5.33 31.35
C ILE A 438 14.51 -6.54 32.14
N GLN A 439 13.99 -7.73 31.87
CA GLN A 439 14.50 -8.99 32.41
C GLN A 439 15.79 -9.40 31.68
N ALA A 440 16.70 -10.05 32.40
CA ALA A 440 17.87 -10.64 31.78
C ALA A 440 17.45 -11.64 30.69
N LEU A 441 18.09 -11.56 29.51
CA LEU A 441 17.79 -12.43 28.36
C LEU A 441 17.79 -13.93 28.74
N SER A 442 18.69 -14.34 29.63
CA SER A 442 18.78 -15.71 30.14
C SER A 442 17.53 -16.18 30.91
N GLU A 443 16.85 -15.26 31.58
CA GLU A 443 15.63 -15.55 32.34
C GLU A 443 14.44 -15.62 31.40
N ALA A 444 14.33 -14.67 30.46
CA ALA A 444 13.29 -14.66 29.42
C ALA A 444 13.36 -15.89 28.49
N GLU A 445 14.57 -16.34 28.13
CA GLU A 445 14.77 -17.58 27.35
C GLU A 445 14.35 -18.82 28.14
N ARG A 446 14.63 -18.87 29.44
CA ARG A 446 14.24 -19.97 30.32
C ARG A 446 12.72 -20.05 30.48
N ASP A 447 12.05 -18.91 30.59
CA ASP A 447 10.60 -18.82 30.67
C ASP A 447 9.94 -19.22 29.33
N LYS A 448 10.48 -18.76 28.19
CA LYS A 448 10.02 -19.20 26.85
C LYS A 448 10.18 -20.71 26.66
N ALA A 449 11.30 -21.29 27.08
CA ALA A 449 11.53 -22.74 27.00
C ALA A 449 10.54 -23.52 27.88
N THR A 450 10.28 -23.02 29.10
CA THR A 450 9.31 -23.61 30.03
C THR A 450 7.89 -23.54 29.47
N HIS A 451 7.53 -22.41 28.84
CA HIS A 451 6.23 -22.22 28.22
C HIS A 451 6.02 -23.13 26.99
N GLN A 452 7.04 -23.27 26.13
CA GLN A 452 7.01 -24.24 25.02
C GLN A 452 6.87 -25.69 25.51
N GLN A 453 7.56 -26.05 26.59
CA GLN A 453 7.41 -27.36 27.20
C GLN A 453 5.98 -27.60 27.73
N MET A 454 5.36 -26.62 28.39
CA MET A 454 3.96 -26.72 28.81
C MET A 454 3.01 -26.90 27.62
N ILE A 455 3.14 -26.08 26.57
CA ILE A 455 2.28 -26.20 25.37
C ILE A 455 2.44 -27.57 24.71
N SER A 456 3.67 -28.05 24.56
CA SER A 456 3.95 -29.37 23.97
C SER A 456 3.37 -30.53 24.79
N SER A 457 3.36 -30.41 26.12
CA SER A 457 2.78 -31.43 27.02
C SER A 457 1.25 -31.38 27.08
N MET A 458 0.64 -30.24 26.77
CA MET A 458 -0.82 -30.10 26.63
C MET A 458 -1.34 -30.59 25.27
N GLY A 459 -0.56 -30.45 24.19
CA GLY A 459 -0.93 -30.95 22.86
C GLY A 459 -0.71 -32.46 22.65
N ALA A 460 -0.08 -33.13 23.61
CA ALA A 460 0.18 -34.57 23.59
C ALA A 460 -0.85 -35.41 24.40
N ARG A 461 -2.00 -34.82 24.76
CA ARG A 461 -3.10 -35.51 25.45
C ARG A 461 -4.31 -35.72 24.56
#